data_AF-A0A139NGF8-F1
#
_entry.id   AF-A0A139NGF8-F1
#
_cell.length_a   1.000
_cell.length_b   1.000
_cell.length_c   1.000
_cell.angle_alpha   90.00
_cell.angle_beta   90.00
_cell.angle_gamma   90.00
#
_symmetry.space_group_name_H-M   'P 1'
#
loop_
_entity.id
_entity.type
_entity.pdbx_description
1 polymer ?
#
loop_
_entity_poly.entity_id
_entity_poly.type
_entity_poly.pdbx_seq_one_letter_code
_entity_poly.pdbx_strand_id
1 'polypeptide(L)'
;MNRLRIQIMNRFDRKSHEYKALKRYWKLIQQDSRKLSDKRFYRPTFRSHLTNKEILEKLLVYSKELREHYEIYQLLLFHFQEKQTDHFFDLIEEAISCVNPIFQTVFKTFLKDKDKIMNALELPYSNAKLEATNNLIKVIKRNAFGFRNFENFKTRILIALNIKKERTKLVLSRL
;
A
#
# COMPACT_ATOMS: atom_id res chain seq x y z
N MET A 1 3.93 -8.40 1.14
CA MET A 1 4.29 -8.41 2.58
C MET A 1 3.21 -8.92 3.55
N ASN A 2 2.02 -8.32 3.68
CA ASN A 2 1.11 -8.73 4.78
C ASN A 2 0.72 -10.21 4.78
N ARG A 3 0.40 -10.76 3.59
CA ARG A 3 0.03 -12.17 3.44
C ARG A 3 1.15 -13.12 3.88
N LEU A 4 2.38 -12.86 3.45
CA LEU A 4 3.56 -13.60 3.88
C LEU A 4 3.76 -13.53 5.40
N ARG A 5 3.70 -12.32 5.98
CA ARG A 5 3.77 -12.13 7.43
C ARG A 5 2.70 -12.94 8.17
N ILE A 6 1.46 -12.99 7.68
CA ILE A 6 0.39 -13.82 8.26
C ILE A 6 0.74 -15.31 8.18
N GLN A 7 1.22 -15.77 7.04
CA GLN A 7 1.64 -17.16 6.85
C GLN A 7 2.73 -17.54 7.85
N ILE A 8 3.76 -16.71 8.02
CA ILE A 8 4.85 -16.92 8.98
C ILE A 8 4.34 -16.83 10.42
N MET A 9 3.54 -15.80 10.74
CA MET A 9 2.96 -15.60 12.07
C MET A 9 2.17 -16.83 12.52
N ASN A 10 1.37 -17.44 11.63
CA ASN A 10 0.55 -18.61 11.96
C ASN A 10 1.35 -19.90 12.17
N ARG A 11 2.66 -19.92 11.91
CA ARG A 11 3.55 -21.05 12.27
C ARG A 11 3.89 -21.07 13.76
N PHE A 12 3.77 -19.93 14.44
CA PHE A 12 4.03 -19.82 15.87
C PHE A 12 2.77 -20.11 16.70
N ASP A 13 2.96 -20.60 17.93
CA ASP A 13 1.86 -20.74 18.89
C ASP A 13 1.20 -19.38 19.19
N ARG A 14 -0.13 -19.36 19.32
CA ARG A 14 -0.88 -18.10 19.51
C ARG A 14 -0.56 -17.37 20.81
N LYS A 15 -0.04 -18.07 21.82
CA LYS A 15 0.36 -17.51 23.11
C LYS A 15 1.83 -17.07 23.12
N SER A 16 2.63 -17.50 22.13
CA SER A 16 4.05 -17.15 21.97
C SER A 16 4.28 -15.63 21.88
N HIS A 17 5.50 -15.21 22.21
CA HIS A 17 5.91 -13.81 22.13
C HIS A 17 5.97 -13.35 20.67
N GLU A 18 6.50 -14.19 19.79
CA GLU A 18 6.70 -13.99 18.36
C GLU A 18 5.38 -13.74 17.65
N TYR A 19 4.38 -14.60 17.89
CA TYR A 19 3.03 -14.42 17.34
C TYR A 19 2.44 -13.07 17.74
N LYS A 20 2.50 -12.73 19.04
CA LYS A 20 1.97 -11.46 19.58
C LYS A 20 2.69 -10.25 19.00
N ALA A 21 4.02 -10.32 18.86
CA ALA A 21 4.84 -9.25 18.30
C ALA A 21 4.54 -9.04 16.80
N LEU A 22 4.57 -10.12 16.00
CA LEU A 22 4.24 -10.08 14.56
C LEU A 22 2.81 -9.60 14.31
N LYS A 23 1.87 -9.95 15.19
CA LYS A 23 0.47 -9.49 15.12
C LYS A 23 0.32 -8.03 15.49
N ARG A 24 0.97 -7.56 16.56
CA ARG A 24 0.82 -6.19 17.07
C ARG A 24 1.50 -5.15 16.18
N TYR A 25 2.71 -5.45 15.71
CA TYR A 25 3.57 -4.50 15.01
C TYR A 25 3.58 -4.69 13.49
N TRP A 26 2.57 -5.37 12.93
CA TRP A 26 2.50 -5.68 11.51
C TRP A 26 2.66 -4.48 10.56
N LYS A 27 2.23 -3.28 11.00
CA LYS A 27 2.35 -2.05 10.22
C LYS A 27 3.80 -1.64 9.97
N LEU A 28 4.70 -1.91 10.92
CA LEU A 28 6.11 -1.55 10.79
C LEU A 28 6.80 -2.32 9.65
N ILE A 29 6.38 -3.56 9.42
CA ILE A 29 6.90 -4.41 8.32
C ILE A 29 6.51 -3.87 6.94
N GLN A 30 5.45 -3.06 6.85
CA GLN A 30 4.98 -2.47 5.58
C GLN A 30 5.34 -1.00 5.42
N GLN A 31 5.78 -0.35 6.50
CA GLN A 31 6.16 1.05 6.44
C GLN A 31 7.48 1.19 5.67
N ASP A 32 7.61 2.30 4.93
CA ASP A 32 8.88 2.69 4.32
C ASP A 32 9.93 2.87 5.43
N SER A 33 11.01 2.10 5.34
CA SER A 33 12.10 2.09 6.32
C SER A 33 12.69 3.49 6.55
N ARG A 34 12.73 4.33 5.51
CA ARG A 34 13.24 5.72 5.56
C ARG A 34 12.34 6.67 6.35
N LYS A 35 11.09 6.26 6.60
CA LYS A 35 10.06 7.05 7.30
C LYS A 35 9.79 6.53 8.71
N LEU A 36 10.60 5.60 9.22
CA LEU A 36 10.45 5.09 10.58
C LEU A 36 10.88 6.16 11.59
N SER A 37 10.04 6.39 12.60
CA SER A 37 10.37 7.34 13.66
C SER A 37 11.44 6.79 14.60
N ASP A 38 12.43 7.62 14.90
CA ASP A 38 13.47 7.36 15.91
C ASP A 38 13.02 7.63 17.35
N LYS A 39 11.77 8.06 17.55
CA LYS A 39 11.27 8.34 18.89
C LYS A 39 11.10 7.04 19.68
N ARG A 40 11.75 6.98 20.84
CA ARG A 40 11.65 5.86 21.78
C ARG A 40 10.36 5.94 22.58
N PHE A 41 9.69 4.80 22.70
CA PHE A 41 8.49 4.64 23.52
C PHE A 41 8.49 3.29 24.22
N TYR A 42 7.88 3.24 25.41
CA TYR A 42 7.68 1.97 26.11
C TYR A 42 6.81 1.02 25.26
N ARG A 43 7.30 -0.20 25.06
CA ARG A 43 6.64 -1.24 24.28
C ARG A 43 6.30 -2.42 25.19
N PRO A 44 5.03 -2.57 25.64
CA PRO A 44 4.66 -3.61 26.59
C PRO A 44 4.98 -5.04 26.13
N THR A 45 4.91 -5.30 24.81
CA THR A 45 5.26 -6.60 24.25
C THR A 45 6.73 -6.96 24.52
N PHE A 46 7.65 -5.99 24.45
CA PHE A 46 9.09 -6.17 24.65
C PHE A 46 9.59 -5.71 26.02
N ARG A 47 8.69 -5.21 26.89
CA ARG A 47 8.99 -4.70 28.24
C ARG A 47 10.16 -3.70 28.29
N SER A 48 10.29 -2.87 27.25
CA SER A 48 11.42 -1.94 27.09
C SER A 48 11.03 -0.72 26.26
N HIS A 49 11.81 0.36 26.39
CA HIS A 49 11.69 1.53 25.53
C HIS A 49 12.45 1.29 24.22
N LEU A 50 11.74 1.20 23.11
CA LEU A 50 12.30 0.88 21.79
C LEU A 50 11.84 1.89 20.74
N THR A 51 12.69 2.13 19.75
CA THR A 51 12.35 2.81 18.50
C THR A 51 11.57 1.87 17.58
N ASN A 52 10.95 2.41 16.53
CA ASN A 52 10.29 1.57 15.54
C ASN A 52 11.29 0.72 14.74
N LYS A 53 12.52 1.21 14.52
CA LYS A 53 13.59 0.48 13.85
C LYS A 53 14.07 -0.71 14.67
N GLU A 54 14.28 -0.53 15.98
CA GLU A 54 14.67 -1.62 16.88
C GLU A 54 13.60 -2.72 16.96
N ILE A 55 12.32 -2.33 17.00
CA ILE A 55 11.22 -3.30 16.97
C ILE A 55 11.24 -4.06 15.65
N LEU A 56 11.34 -3.35 14.53
CA LEU A 56 11.37 -3.98 13.21
C LEU A 56 12.50 -5.00 13.11
N GLU A 57 13.73 -4.66 13.51
CA GLU A 57 14.86 -5.60 13.51
C GLU A 57 14.55 -6.86 14.34
N LYS A 58 13.97 -6.69 15.53
CA LYS A 58 13.55 -7.84 16.35
C LYS A 58 12.50 -8.70 15.65
N LEU A 59 11.55 -8.11 14.91
CA LEU A 59 10.55 -8.87 14.14
C LEU A 59 11.20 -9.66 12.99
N LEU A 60 12.18 -9.07 12.29
CA LEU A 60 12.87 -9.69 11.17
C LEU A 60 13.79 -10.84 11.62
N VAL A 61 14.23 -10.86 12.87
CA VAL A 61 15.01 -11.99 13.45
C VAL A 61 14.16 -13.26 13.58
N TYR A 62 12.83 -13.15 13.76
CA TYR A 62 11.97 -14.33 13.96
C TYR A 62 11.90 -15.26 12.76
N SER A 63 12.23 -14.79 11.55
CA SER A 63 12.19 -15.61 10.35
C SER A 63 13.10 -15.06 9.28
N LYS A 64 14.05 -15.89 8.82
CA LYS A 64 14.90 -15.60 7.66
C LYS A 64 14.07 -15.28 6.42
N GLU A 65 13.03 -16.08 6.15
CA GLU A 65 12.08 -15.85 5.05
C GLU A 65 11.42 -14.46 5.16
N LEU A 66 11.02 -14.02 6.37
CA LEU A 66 10.43 -12.69 6.55
C LEU A 66 11.43 -11.57 6.24
N ARG A 67 12.69 -11.73 6.66
CA ARG A 67 13.77 -10.75 6.45
C ARG A 67 14.08 -10.59 4.97
N GLU A 68 14.32 -11.69 4.25
CA GLU A 68 14.64 -11.66 2.82
C GLU A 68 13.54 -10.97 2.00
N HIS A 69 12.28 -11.31 2.25
CA HIS A 69 11.17 -10.68 1.54
C HIS A 69 10.91 -9.23 1.96
N TYR A 70 11.26 -8.87 3.19
CA TYR A 70 11.21 -7.49 3.64
C TYR A 70 12.23 -6.64 2.89
N GLU A 71 13.47 -7.12 2.75
CA GLU A 71 14.55 -6.43 2.03
C GLU A 71 14.16 -6.21 0.56
N ILE A 72 13.70 -7.25 -0.14
CA ILE A 72 13.20 -7.14 -1.52
C ILE A 72 12.05 -6.12 -1.60
N TYR A 73 11.08 -6.20 -0.68
CA TYR A 73 9.96 -5.26 -0.66
C TYR A 73 10.40 -3.80 -0.46
N GLN A 74 11.37 -3.54 0.42
CA GLN A 74 11.87 -2.19 0.66
C GLN A 74 12.67 -1.65 -0.52
N LEU A 75 13.49 -2.49 -1.18
CA LEU A 75 14.20 -2.12 -2.40
C LEU A 75 13.24 -1.79 -3.54
N LEU A 76 12.22 -2.63 -3.76
CA LEU A 76 11.17 -2.35 -4.74
C LEU A 76 10.44 -1.03 -4.43
N LEU A 77 10.11 -0.80 -3.16
CA LEU A 77 9.47 0.43 -2.73
C LEU A 77 10.36 1.65 -2.98
N PHE A 78 11.67 1.51 -2.77
CA PHE A 78 12.66 2.54 -3.05
C PHE A 78 12.70 2.86 -4.55
N HIS A 79 12.99 1.89 -5.42
CA HIS A 79 13.07 2.12 -6.87
C HIS A 79 11.78 2.69 -7.44
N PHE A 80 10.62 2.24 -6.93
CA PHE A 80 9.32 2.78 -7.34
C PHE A 80 9.16 4.26 -6.95
N GLN A 81 9.57 4.66 -5.74
CA GLN A 81 9.45 6.05 -5.30
C GLN A 81 10.45 6.98 -6.02
N GLU A 82 11.66 6.49 -6.30
CA GLU A 82 12.69 7.22 -7.05
C GLU A 82 12.47 7.16 -8.57
N LYS A 83 11.40 6.52 -9.04
CA LYS A 83 11.06 6.33 -10.47
C LYS A 83 12.17 5.66 -11.28
N GLN A 84 12.93 4.77 -10.65
CA GLN A 84 13.97 3.96 -11.29
C GLN A 84 13.33 2.70 -11.87
N THR A 85 12.70 2.83 -13.04
CA THR A 85 11.94 1.76 -13.71
C THR A 85 12.78 0.54 -14.02
N ASP A 86 13.98 0.74 -14.57
CA ASP A 86 14.87 -0.37 -14.98
C ASP A 86 15.27 -1.20 -13.75
N HIS A 87 15.85 -0.57 -12.73
CA HIS A 87 16.20 -1.25 -11.47
C HIS A 87 15.02 -1.90 -10.76
N PHE A 88 13.81 -1.34 -10.87
CA PHE A 88 12.61 -1.95 -10.31
C PHE A 88 12.28 -3.29 -10.99
N PHE A 89 12.37 -3.35 -12.32
CA PHE A 89 12.08 -4.57 -13.06
C PHE A 89 13.23 -5.58 -13.04
N ASP A 90 14.48 -5.13 -13.09
CA ASP A 90 15.67 -5.99 -12.95
C ASP A 90 15.60 -6.78 -11.63
N LEU A 91 15.30 -6.10 -10.52
CA LEU A 91 15.13 -6.73 -9.21
C LEU A 91 14.00 -7.76 -9.19
N ILE A 92 12.90 -7.51 -9.93
CA ILE A 92 11.80 -8.47 -10.05
C ILE A 92 12.26 -9.71 -10.83
N GLU A 93 12.91 -9.51 -11.96
CA GLU A 93 13.37 -10.58 -12.86
C GLU A 93 14.41 -11.48 -12.17
N GLU A 94 15.33 -10.89 -11.40
CA GLU A 94 16.30 -11.63 -10.59
C GLU A 94 15.65 -12.45 -9.47
N ALA A 95 14.72 -11.84 -8.73
CA ALA A 95 14.16 -12.46 -7.53
C ALA A 95 12.99 -13.43 -7.80
N ILE A 96 12.36 -13.40 -8.98
CA ILE A 96 11.12 -14.14 -9.26
C ILE A 96 11.24 -15.66 -9.06
N SER A 97 12.43 -16.22 -9.29
CA SER A 97 12.68 -17.67 -9.19
C SER A 97 12.77 -18.17 -7.74
N CYS A 98 13.20 -17.32 -6.81
CA CYS A 98 13.53 -17.70 -5.43
C CYS A 98 12.53 -17.18 -4.38
N VAL A 99 11.70 -16.20 -4.72
CA VAL A 99 10.70 -15.66 -3.78
C VAL A 99 9.52 -16.60 -3.55
N ASN A 100 8.86 -16.42 -2.41
CA ASN A 100 7.65 -17.13 -2.02
C ASN A 100 6.53 -16.99 -3.08
N PRO A 101 5.69 -18.02 -3.32
CA PRO A 101 4.61 -17.99 -4.32
C PRO A 101 3.68 -16.78 -4.27
N ILE A 102 3.46 -16.21 -3.06
CA ILE A 102 2.69 -14.98 -2.87
C ILE A 102 3.31 -13.81 -3.64
N PHE A 103 4.63 -13.68 -3.60
CA PHE A 103 5.38 -12.66 -4.31
C PHE A 103 5.47 -12.98 -5.80
N GLN A 104 5.70 -14.25 -6.16
CA GLN A 104 5.77 -14.67 -7.56
C GLN A 104 4.52 -14.26 -8.35
N THR A 105 3.34 -14.40 -7.77
CA THR A 105 2.09 -14.00 -8.44
C THR A 105 2.06 -12.50 -8.71
N VAL A 106 2.45 -11.68 -7.74
CA VAL A 106 2.52 -10.22 -7.88
C VAL A 106 3.56 -9.82 -8.93
N PHE A 107 4.73 -10.44 -8.90
CA PHE A 107 5.81 -10.20 -9.85
C PHE A 107 5.42 -10.56 -11.27
N LYS A 108 4.76 -11.70 -11.48
CA LYS A 108 4.20 -12.07 -12.79
C LYS A 108 3.18 -11.05 -13.29
N THR A 109 2.35 -10.50 -12.41
CA THR A 109 1.42 -9.41 -12.78
C THR A 109 2.18 -8.14 -13.17
N PHE A 110 3.20 -7.75 -12.41
CA PHE A 110 4.02 -6.57 -12.75
C PHE A 110 4.73 -6.72 -14.09
N LEU A 111 5.33 -7.89 -14.37
CA LEU A 111 5.95 -8.17 -15.67
C LEU A 111 4.94 -8.17 -16.81
N LYS A 112 3.75 -8.73 -16.61
CA LYS A 112 2.67 -8.72 -17.61
C LYS A 112 2.21 -7.30 -17.97
N ASP A 113 2.17 -6.41 -16.98
CA ASP A 113 1.72 -5.02 -17.14
C ASP A 113 2.91 -4.02 -17.14
N LYS A 114 4.12 -4.46 -17.52
CA LYS A 114 5.37 -3.69 -17.47
C LYS A 114 5.23 -2.30 -18.11
N ASP A 115 4.76 -2.25 -19.35
CA ASP A 115 4.59 -0.98 -20.10
C ASP A 115 3.64 -0.01 -19.37
N LYS A 116 2.56 -0.51 -18.76
CA LYS A 116 1.60 0.34 -18.04
C LYS A 116 2.21 0.91 -16.77
N ILE A 117 3.02 0.12 -16.07
CA ILE A 117 3.70 0.54 -14.85
C ILE A 117 4.80 1.56 -15.18
N MET A 118 5.58 1.33 -16.24
CA MET A 118 6.57 2.30 -16.73
C MET A 118 5.91 3.63 -17.09
N ASN A 119 4.85 3.60 -17.89
CA ASN A 119 4.07 4.79 -18.22
C ASN A 119 3.55 5.52 -16.96
N ALA A 120 3.10 4.79 -15.94
CA ALA A 120 2.62 5.39 -14.70
C ALA A 120 3.74 6.04 -13.86
N LEU A 121 4.98 5.60 -14.00
CA LEU A 121 6.14 6.16 -13.29
C LEU A 121 6.71 7.38 -14.01
N GLU A 122 6.78 7.33 -15.34
CA GLU A 122 7.35 8.38 -16.19
C GLU A 122 6.39 9.57 -16.34
N LEU A 123 5.11 9.31 -16.61
CA LEU A 123 4.15 10.37 -16.91
C LEU A 123 3.78 11.18 -15.65
N PRO A 124 3.59 12.50 -15.76
CA PRO A 124 3.18 13.35 -14.63
C PRO A 124 1.68 13.24 -14.30
N TYR A 125 0.96 12.29 -14.92
CA TYR A 125 -0.49 12.21 -14.77
C TYR A 125 -0.89 11.67 -13.40
N SER A 126 -1.69 12.45 -12.67
CA SER A 126 -2.23 12.03 -11.38
C SER A 126 -3.62 11.42 -11.52
N ASN A 127 -3.79 10.24 -10.93
CA ASN A 127 -5.11 9.60 -10.78
C ASN A 127 -6.04 10.34 -9.79
N ALA A 128 -5.58 11.42 -9.15
CA ALA A 128 -6.36 12.17 -8.15
C ALA A 128 -7.73 12.64 -8.68
N LYS A 129 -7.81 13.14 -9.91
CA LYS A 129 -9.07 13.60 -10.52
C LYS A 129 -10.06 12.45 -10.72
N LEU A 130 -9.56 11.31 -11.19
CA LEU A 130 -10.36 10.10 -11.43
C LEU A 130 -10.84 9.52 -10.09
N GLU A 131 -9.97 9.43 -9.10
CA GLU A 131 -10.30 8.91 -7.78
C GLU A 131 -11.28 9.82 -7.02
N ALA A 132 -11.15 11.15 -7.14
CA ALA A 132 -12.13 12.09 -6.59
C ALA A 132 -13.52 11.88 -7.19
N THR A 133 -13.59 11.61 -8.50
CA THR A 133 -14.84 11.31 -9.21
C THR A 133 -15.42 9.97 -8.74
N ASN A 134 -14.60 8.91 -8.68
CA ASN A 134 -15.03 7.59 -8.20
C ASN A 134 -15.57 7.65 -6.77
N ASN A 135 -14.92 8.41 -5.88
CA ASN A 135 -15.38 8.55 -4.50
C ASN A 135 -16.69 9.32 -4.40
N LEU A 136 -16.90 10.35 -5.22
CA LEU A 136 -18.19 11.03 -5.33
C LEU A 136 -19.30 10.05 -5.77
N ILE A 137 -19.05 9.26 -6.80
CA ILE A 137 -20.00 8.26 -7.31
C ILE A 137 -20.34 7.23 -6.23
N LYS A 138 -19.33 6.71 -5.52
CA LYS A 138 -19.52 5.78 -4.39
C LYS A 138 -20.37 6.40 -3.27
N VAL A 139 -20.18 7.68 -2.95
CA VAL A 139 -20.99 8.40 -1.95
C VAL A 139 -22.43 8.54 -2.43
N ILE A 140 -22.66 8.93 -3.68
CA ILE A 140 -24.01 9.04 -4.26
C ILE A 140 -24.73 7.69 -4.20
N LYS A 141 -24.06 6.60 -4.61
CA LYS A 141 -24.62 5.24 -4.56
C LYS A 141 -24.98 4.83 -3.12
N ARG A 142 -24.11 5.14 -2.15
CA ARG A 142 -24.34 4.81 -0.72
C ARG A 142 -25.51 5.58 -0.14
N ASN A 143 -25.61 6.88 -0.43
CA ASN A 143 -26.67 7.75 0.11
C ASN A 143 -28.05 7.42 -0.45
N ALA A 144 -28.11 6.92 -1.68
CA ALA A 144 -29.37 6.51 -2.30
C ALA A 144 -29.80 5.07 -1.93
N PHE A 145 -28.98 4.33 -1.17
CA PHE A 145 -29.16 2.89 -0.92
C PHE A 145 -29.26 2.07 -2.22
N GLY A 146 -28.57 2.53 -3.27
CA GLY A 146 -28.64 1.95 -4.61
C GLY A 146 -29.62 2.68 -5.53
N PHE A 147 -29.57 2.35 -6.82
CA PHE A 147 -30.46 2.90 -7.83
C PHE A 147 -31.06 1.73 -8.62
N ARG A 148 -32.38 1.75 -8.80
CA ARG A 148 -33.09 0.75 -9.61
C ARG A 148 -32.95 1.03 -11.12
N ASN A 149 -32.85 2.31 -11.50
CA ASN A 149 -32.69 2.76 -12.89
C ASN A 149 -31.31 3.41 -13.07
N PHE A 150 -30.55 2.93 -14.06
CA PHE A 150 -29.22 3.43 -14.37
C PHE A 150 -29.23 4.89 -14.89
N GLU A 151 -30.22 5.29 -15.67
CA GLU A 151 -30.32 6.66 -16.18
C GLU A 151 -30.53 7.67 -15.05
N ASN A 152 -31.31 7.30 -14.03
CA ASN A 152 -31.47 8.13 -12.84
C ASN A 152 -30.15 8.26 -12.07
N PHE A 153 -29.37 7.17 -12.00
CA PHE A 153 -28.05 7.19 -11.37
C PHE A 153 -27.07 8.10 -12.12
N LYS A 154 -26.99 7.94 -13.45
CA LYS A 154 -26.16 8.76 -14.34
C LYS A 154 -26.54 10.24 -14.24
N THR A 155 -27.83 10.55 -14.29
CA THR A 155 -28.34 11.92 -14.14
C THR A 155 -27.93 12.52 -12.80
N ARG A 156 -28.05 11.77 -11.70
CA ARG A 156 -27.65 12.25 -10.37
C ARG A 156 -26.15 12.51 -10.28
N ILE A 157 -25.30 11.68 -10.90
CA ILE A 157 -23.85 11.89 -10.98
C ILE A 157 -23.54 13.18 -11.74
N LEU A 158 -24.14 13.38 -12.91
CA LEU A 158 -23.92 14.56 -13.74
C LEU A 158 -24.30 15.85 -13.02
N ILE A 159 -25.47 15.86 -12.36
CA ILE A 159 -25.91 17.01 -11.55
C ILE A 159 -24.90 17.32 -10.44
N ALA A 160 -24.44 16.30 -9.70
CA ALA A 160 -23.48 16.49 -8.61
C ALA A 160 -22.12 17.02 -9.10
N LEU A 161 -21.65 16.56 -10.26
CA LEU A 161 -20.42 17.04 -10.89
C LEU A 161 -20.55 18.50 -11.35
N ASN A 162 -21.68 18.87 -11.95
CA ASN A 162 -21.95 20.25 -12.37
C ASN A 162 -21.99 21.21 -11.18
N ILE A 163 -22.68 20.85 -10.09
CA ILE A 163 -22.73 21.65 -8.86
C ILE A 163 -21.33 21.88 -8.28
N LYS A 164 -20.48 20.84 -8.24
CA LYS A 164 -19.09 20.98 -7.80
C LYS A 164 -18.30 21.94 -8.69
N LYS A 165 -18.46 21.82 -10.02
CA LYS A 165 -17.76 22.67 -10.99
C LYS A 165 -18.14 24.15 -10.85
N GLU A 166 -19.43 24.44 -10.67
CA GLU A 166 -19.92 25.81 -10.44
C GLU A 166 -19.36 26.41 -9.15
N ARG A 167 -19.37 25.66 -8.05
CA ARG A 167 -18.79 26.10 -6.77
C ARG A 167 -17.30 26.43 -6.89
N THR A 168 -16.52 25.61 -7.59
CA THR A 168 -15.08 25.88 -7.78
C THR A 168 -14.84 27.14 -8.61
N LYS A 169 -15.63 27.37 -9.67
CA LYS A 169 -15.53 28.60 -10.48
C LYS A 169 -15.81 29.85 -9.66
N LEU A 170 -16.85 29.84 -8.83
CA LEU A 170 -17.21 30.95 -7.94
C LEU A 170 -16.12 31.29 -6.92
N VAL A 171 -15.37 30.29 -6.45
CA VAL A 171 -14.26 30.50 -5.50
C VAL A 171 -13.05 31.11 -6.23
N LEU A 172 -12.74 30.66 -7.44
CA LEU A 172 -11.61 31.18 -8.22
C LEU A 172 -11.85 32.60 -8.75
N SER A 173 -13.10 33.00 -9.00
CA SER A 173 -13.44 34.35 -9.46
C SER A 173 -13.50 35.40 -8.35
N ARG A 174 -13.21 35.02 -7.10
CA ARG A 174 -13.16 35.92 -5.93
C ARG A 174 -11.73 36.26 -5.49
N LEU A 175 -10.73 35.70 -6.19
CA LEU A 175 -9.32 36.07 -6.13
C LEU A 175 -9.03 37.04 -7.28
#